data_AF-A0A1I0R5A0-F1
#
_entry.id   AF-A0A1I0R5A0-F1
#
_cell.length_a   1.000
_cell.length_b   1.000
_cell.length_c   1.000
_cell.angle_alpha   90.00
_cell.angle_beta   90.00
_cell.angle_gamma   90.00
#
_symmetry.space_group_name_H-M   'P 1'
#
loop_
_entity.id
_entity.type
_entity.pdbx_description
1 polymer ?
#
loop_
_entity_poly.entity_id
_entity_poly.type
_entity_poly.pdbx_seq_one_letter_code
_entity_poly.pdbx_strand_id
1 'polypeptide(L)'
;MNHSNEVRPDKPEEDEEAPSWGGVIVGLLLGIAGIGLIFYRYKQFHAVEASVSITKIEMLVYKVTGESIWALMACYGLVALAGFYLAISNYSKLKSK
;
A
#
# COMPACT_ATOMS: atom_id res chain seq x y z
N MET A 1 -15.32 -35.98 -43.11
CA MET A 1 -14.07 -35.20 -42.99
C MET A 1 -14.45 -33.74 -42.84
N ASN A 2 -14.20 -33.16 -41.67
CA ASN A 2 -13.84 -31.75 -41.44
C ASN A 2 -13.83 -31.52 -39.92
N HIS A 3 -12.63 -31.66 -39.35
CA HIS A 3 -12.34 -31.34 -37.95
C HIS A 3 -11.94 -29.86 -37.94
N SER A 4 -12.89 -28.99 -37.59
CA SER A 4 -12.60 -27.57 -37.37
C SER A 4 -11.86 -27.43 -36.05
N ASN A 5 -10.53 -27.33 -36.13
CA ASN A 5 -9.68 -26.89 -35.03
C ASN A 5 -10.04 -25.43 -34.70
N GLU A 6 -10.85 -25.25 -33.68
CA GLU A 6 -11.08 -23.94 -33.08
C GLU A 6 -9.81 -23.54 -32.31
N VAL A 7 -8.98 -22.74 -32.97
CA VAL A 7 -7.84 -22.06 -32.33
C VAL A 7 -8.44 -20.99 -31.43
N ARG A 8 -8.68 -21.35 -30.16
CA ARG A 8 -8.97 -20.36 -29.12
C ARG A 8 -7.75 -19.44 -29.05
N PRO A 9 -7.91 -18.11 -29.15
CA PRO A 9 -6.78 -17.23 -28.94
C PRO A 9 -6.29 -17.49 -27.52
N ASP A 10 -5.02 -17.86 -27.38
CA ASP A 10 -4.28 -17.73 -26.13
C ASP A 10 -4.44 -16.28 -25.70
N LYS A 11 -5.48 -16.04 -24.90
CA LYS A 11 -5.55 -14.88 -24.03
C LYS A 11 -4.22 -14.91 -23.29
N PRO A 12 -3.45 -13.81 -23.25
CA PRO A 12 -2.28 -13.80 -22.40
C PRO A 12 -2.77 -14.32 -21.06
N GLU A 13 -2.20 -15.44 -20.61
CA GLU A 13 -2.25 -15.81 -19.22
C GLU A 13 -1.65 -14.59 -18.55
N GLU A 14 -2.53 -13.66 -18.15
CA GLU A 14 -2.26 -12.86 -16.98
C GLU A 14 -1.87 -13.92 -15.99
N ASP A 15 -0.57 -14.03 -15.71
CA ASP A 15 -0.05 -14.67 -14.53
C ASP A 15 -0.85 -14.03 -13.40
N GLU A 16 -2.02 -14.59 -13.10
CA GLU A 16 -2.88 -14.22 -12.00
C GLU A 16 -2.03 -14.57 -10.80
N GLU A 17 -1.19 -13.62 -10.40
CA GLU A 17 -0.08 -13.76 -9.50
C GLU A 17 -0.56 -14.61 -8.33
N ALA A 18 -0.15 -15.89 -8.35
CA ALA A 18 -0.83 -16.88 -7.56
C ALA A 18 -0.83 -16.40 -6.10
N PRO A 19 -1.99 -16.32 -5.44
CA PRO A 19 -2.09 -15.70 -4.13
C PRO A 19 -1.04 -16.32 -3.21
N SER A 20 -0.10 -15.50 -2.73
CA SER A 20 1.09 -15.96 -2.05
C SER A 20 1.15 -15.41 -0.63
N TRP A 21 1.69 -16.22 0.29
CA TRP A 21 2.02 -15.76 1.64
C TRP A 21 3.01 -14.58 1.62
N GLY A 22 3.82 -14.47 0.56
CA GLY A 22 4.66 -13.29 0.30
C GLY A 22 3.85 -12.00 0.19
N GLY A 23 2.76 -12.02 -0.59
CA GLY A 23 1.85 -10.87 -0.71
C GLY A 23 1.19 -10.49 0.62
N VAL A 24 0.85 -11.49 1.45
CA VAL A 24 0.31 -11.25 2.80
C VAL A 24 1.35 -10.54 3.68
N ILE A 25 2.58 -11.05 3.73
CA ILE A 25 3.66 -10.47 4.54
C ILE A 25 4.02 -9.07 4.07
N VAL A 26 4.14 -8.85 2.76
CA VAL A 26 4.44 -7.53 2.18
C VAL A 26 3.34 -6.53 2.50
N GLY A 27 2.07 -6.91 2.33
CA GLY A 27 0.94 -6.04 2.70
C GLY A 27 0.95 -5.68 4.19
N LEU A 28 1.26 -6.64 5.05
CA LEU A 28 1.29 -6.45 6.51
C LEU A 28 2.45 -5.54 6.93
N LEU A 29 3.64 -5.72 6.33
CA LEU A 29 4.78 -4.82 6.52
C LEU A 29 4.48 -3.41 6.05
N LEU A 30 3.85 -3.25 4.88
CA LEU A 30 3.46 -1.95 4.35
C LEU A 30 2.41 -1.26 5.24
N GLY A 31 1.43 -2.02 5.73
CA GLY A 31 0.41 -1.55 6.66
C GLY A 31 1.01 -1.04 7.97
N ILE A 32 1.89 -1.85 8.59
CA ILE A 32 2.60 -1.47 9.82
C ILE A 32 3.52 -0.26 9.58
N ALA A 33 4.24 -0.20 8.45
CA ALA A 33 5.09 0.93 8.11
C ALA A 33 4.28 2.23 7.98
N GLY A 34 3.12 2.19 7.34
CA GLY A 34 2.19 3.32 7.26
C GLY A 34 1.75 3.80 8.65
N ILE A 35 1.32 2.89 9.53
CA ILE A 35 0.96 3.23 10.93
C ILE A 35 2.17 3.79 11.69
N GLY A 36 3.35 3.19 11.52
CA GLY A 36 4.59 3.63 12.17
C GLY A 36 4.96 5.07 11.79
N LEU A 37 4.80 5.44 10.52
CA LEU A 37 5.02 6.80 10.03
C LEU A 37 4.01 7.80 10.64
N ILE A 38 2.73 7.41 10.74
CA ILE A 38 1.69 8.20 11.42
C ILE A 38 2.09 8.45 12.88
N PHE A 39 2.47 7.40 13.61
CA PHE A 39 2.80 7.52 15.03
C PHE A 39 4.08 8.34 15.27
N TYR A 40 5.11 8.11 14.46
CA TYR A 40 6.36 8.88 14.49
C TYR A 40 6.08 10.37 14.28
N ARG A 41 5.29 10.71 13.24
CA ARG A 41 4.93 12.10 12.97
C ARG A 41 4.01 12.70 14.01
N TYR A 42 3.02 11.97 14.48
CA TYR A 42 2.13 12.44 15.55
C TYR A 42 2.92 12.87 16.78
N LYS A 43 3.88 12.04 17.23
CA LYS A 43 4.78 12.37 18.34
C LYS A 43 5.70 13.54 18.03
N GLN A 44 6.23 13.63 16.81
CA GLN A 44 7.12 14.72 16.41
C GLN A 44 6.41 16.08 16.37
N PHE A 45 5.13 16.12 15.97
CA PHE A 45 4.33 17.36 15.95
C PHE A 45 3.77 17.74 17.33
N HIS A 46 3.55 16.77 18.22
CA HIS A 46 3.09 17.03 19.59
C HIS A 46 4.23 17.29 20.59
N ALA A 47 5.47 16.94 20.23
CA ALA A 47 6.66 17.34 20.98
C ALA A 47 7.02 18.78 20.60
N VAL A 48 6.50 19.74 21.37
CA VAL A 48 6.52 21.20 21.13
C VAL A 48 7.92 21.82 20.92
N GLU A 49 9.02 21.10 21.18
CA GLU A 49 10.38 21.69 21.17
C GLU A 49 11.40 21.02 20.23
N ALA A 50 11.05 19.98 19.49
CA ALA A 50 11.99 19.40 18.53
C ALA A 50 11.86 20.11 17.18
N SER A 51 12.90 20.83 16.76
CA SER A 51 13.04 21.35 15.39
C SER A 51 12.60 20.29 14.39
N VAL A 52 11.44 20.48 13.76
CA VAL A 52 10.81 19.47 12.91
C VAL A 52 11.67 19.32 11.66
N SER A 53 12.58 18.34 11.67
CA SER A 53 13.33 17.94 10.48
C SER A 53 12.35 17.22 9.55
N ILE A 54 11.85 17.96 8.56
CA ILE A 54 10.99 17.42 7.49
C ILE A 54 11.90 16.92 6.38
N THR A 55 11.75 15.66 5.96
CA THR A 55 12.49 15.15 4.80
C THR A 55 12.02 15.84 3.52
N LYS A 56 12.85 15.87 2.46
CA LYS A 56 12.51 16.59 1.21
C LYS A 56 11.18 16.13 0.58
N ILE A 57 10.86 14.85 0.69
CA ILE A 57 9.62 14.25 0.18
C ILE A 57 8.42 14.75 0.99
N GLU A 58 8.55 14.76 2.31
CA GLU A 58 7.50 15.27 3.20
C GLU A 58 7.28 16.76 3.02
N MET A 59 8.34 17.54 2.74
CA MET A 59 8.25 18.96 2.44
C MET A 59 7.58 19.22 1.08
N LEU A 60 7.77 18.33 0.10
CA LEU A 60 7.05 18.39 -1.16
C LEU A 60 5.55 18.15 -0.93
N VAL A 61 5.20 17.10 -0.20
CA VAL A 61 3.80 16.81 0.15
C VAL A 61 3.20 17.97 0.93
N TYR A 62 3.94 18.52 1.89
CA TYR A 62 3.52 19.66 2.69
C TYR A 62 3.25 20.90 1.83
N LYS A 63 4.13 21.23 0.87
CA LYS A 63 3.92 22.37 -0.05
C LYS A 63 2.76 22.14 -1.01
N VAL A 64 2.63 20.94 -1.57
CA VAL A 64 1.57 20.62 -2.55
C VAL A 64 0.18 20.60 -1.89
N THR A 65 0.12 20.26 -0.60
CA THR A 65 -1.14 20.16 0.15
C THR A 65 -1.47 21.42 0.95
N GLY A 66 -0.76 22.53 0.71
CA GLY A 66 -1.03 23.82 1.35
C GLY A 66 -0.63 23.89 2.82
N GLU A 67 0.51 23.31 3.17
CA GLU A 67 1.08 23.30 4.53
C GLU A 67 0.19 22.57 5.56
N SER A 68 -0.63 21.63 5.08
CA SER A 68 -1.52 20.86 5.93
C SER A 68 -0.85 19.59 6.44
N ILE A 69 -0.56 19.56 7.74
CA ILE A 69 -0.07 18.37 8.45
C ILE A 69 -1.07 17.20 8.32
N TRP A 70 -2.36 17.52 8.29
CA TRP A 70 -3.45 16.54 8.14
C TRP A 70 -3.41 15.82 6.80
N ALA A 71 -2.96 16.49 5.74
CA ALA A 71 -2.82 15.85 4.43
C ALA A 71 -1.66 14.84 4.42
N LEU A 72 -0.55 15.14 5.10
CA LEU A 72 0.56 14.19 5.28
C LEU A 72 0.10 12.94 6.06
N MET A 73 -0.67 13.15 7.14
CA MET A 73 -1.23 12.06 7.95
C MET A 73 -2.24 11.23 7.15
N ALA A 74 -3.06 11.87 6.31
CA ALA A 74 -3.99 11.19 5.42
C ALA A 74 -3.26 10.33 4.38
N CYS A 75 -2.17 10.82 3.79
CA CYS A 75 -1.34 10.03 2.87
C CYS A 75 -0.80 8.76 3.54
N TYR A 76 -0.25 8.87 4.75
CA TYR A 76 0.23 7.70 5.49
C TYR A 76 -0.92 6.75 5.86
N GLY A 77 -2.09 7.28 6.18
CA GLY A 77 -3.31 6.50 6.41
C GLY A 77 -3.72 5.69 5.17
N LEU A 78 -3.68 6.30 3.99
CA LEU A 78 -3.97 5.61 2.73
C LEU A 78 -2.95 4.49 2.44
N VAL A 79 -1.67 4.73 2.68
CA VAL A 79 -0.63 3.71 2.55
C VAL A 79 -0.87 2.54 3.51
N ALA A 80 -1.22 2.84 4.77
CA ALA A 80 -1.53 1.82 5.77
C ALA A 80 -2.74 0.97 5.34
N LEU A 81 -3.84 1.63 4.93
CA LEU A 81 -5.05 0.98 4.47
C LEU A 81 -4.80 0.10 3.24
N ALA A 82 -4.03 0.61 2.26
CA ALA A 82 -3.65 -0.16 1.07
C ALA A 82 -2.83 -1.40 1.44
N GLY A 83 -1.86 -1.27 2.36
CA GLY A 83 -1.08 -2.40 2.86
C GLY A 83 -1.94 -3.47 3.53
N PHE A 84 -2.81 -3.08 4.46
CA PHE A 84 -3.72 -4.04 5.11
C PHE A 84 -4.72 -4.65 4.13
N TYR A 85 -5.24 -3.87 3.17
CA TYR A 85 -6.12 -4.38 2.13
C TYR A 85 -5.42 -5.45 1.27
N LEU A 86 -4.17 -5.21 0.86
CA LEU A 86 -3.35 -6.19 0.14
C LEU A 86 -3.10 -7.45 0.98
N ALA A 87 -2.83 -7.29 2.28
CA ALA A 87 -2.64 -8.43 3.17
C ALA A 87 -3.92 -9.28 3.30
N ILE A 88 -5.07 -8.63 3.53
CA ILE A 88 -6.37 -9.29 3.71
C ILE A 88 -6.83 -9.95 2.41
N SER A 89 -6.68 -9.27 1.27
CA SER A 89 -7.08 -9.83 -0.03
C SER A 89 -6.25 -11.05 -0.40
N ASN A 90 -4.93 -11.02 -0.22
CA ASN A 90 -4.08 -12.18 -0.44
C ASN A 90 -4.39 -13.33 0.54
N TYR A 91 -4.65 -13.02 1.81
CA TYR A 91 -5.04 -14.02 2.81
C TYR A 91 -6.39 -14.67 2.48
N SER A 92 -7.38 -13.86 2.07
CA SER A 92 -8.70 -14.37 1.69
C SER A 92 -8.63 -15.28 0.46
N LYS A 93 -7.81 -14.92 -0.53
CA LYS A 93 -7.57 -15.75 -1.71
C LYS A 93 -6.88 -17.07 -1.37
N LEU A 94 -5.92 -17.06 -0.43
CA LEU A 94 -5.27 -18.28 0.09
C LEU A 94 -6.25 -19.19 0.84
N LYS A 95 -7.16 -18.63 1.65
CA LYS A 95 -8.16 -19.40 2.41
C LYS A 95 -9.24 -20.01 1.52
N SER A 96 -9.55 -19.37 0.38
CA SER A 96 -10.57 -19.84 -0.56
C SER A 96 -10.08 -20.96 -1.49
N LYS A 97 -8.80 -21.34 -1.40
CA LYS A 97 -8.17 -22.41 -2.15
C LYS A 97 -8.10 -23.68 -1.30
#